data_AF-A0AB73QNH1-F1
#
_entry.id   AF-A0AB73QNH1-F1
#
_cell.length_a   1.000
_cell.length_b   1.000
_cell.length_c   1.000
_cell.angle_alpha   90.00
_cell.angle_beta   90.00
_cell.angle_gamma   90.00
#
_symmetry.space_group_name_H-M   'P 1'
#
loop_
_entity.id
_entity.type
_entity.pdbx_description
1 polymer ?
#
loop_
_entity_poly.entity_id
_entity_poly.type
_entity_poly.pdbx_seq_one_letter_code
_entity_poly.pdbx_strand_id
1 'polypeptide(L)'
;MAGLTREQRAQRDAEKLAAQQAADNNPAQQEQQQEQQQEQQQEQQQEHPGIELVVMVRDIPEFPGGPLRADVHPAEVDNWLALDWRLEE
;
A
#
# COMPACT_ATOMS: atom_id res chain seq x y z
N MET A 1 6.51 -61.04 3.88
CA MET A 1 6.03 -59.82 3.18
C MET A 1 4.57 -59.61 3.56
N ALA A 2 4.32 -58.95 4.70
CA ALA A 2 2.95 -58.60 5.09
C ALA A 2 2.63 -57.23 4.48
N GLY A 3 1.73 -57.20 3.50
CA GLY A 3 1.20 -55.95 2.97
C GLY A 3 0.41 -55.22 4.06
N LEU A 4 0.59 -53.89 4.12
CA LEU A 4 -0.12 -53.00 5.03
C LEU A 4 -1.63 -53.32 5.01
N THR A 5 -2.20 -53.60 6.18
CA THR A 5 -3.62 -53.92 6.35
C THR A 5 -4.50 -52.74 5.94
N ARG A 6 -5.80 -52.98 5.65
CA ARG A 6 -6.77 -51.92 5.26
C ARG A 6 -6.75 -50.73 6.23
N GLU A 7 -6.58 -51.01 7.51
CA GLU A 7 -6.53 -50.00 8.56
C GLU A 7 -5.29 -49.11 8.46
N GLN A 8 -4.11 -49.67 8.15
CA GLN A 8 -2.90 -48.88 7.97
C GLN A 8 -2.95 -47.99 6.73
N ARG A 9 -3.65 -48.43 5.67
CA ARG A 9 -3.89 -47.58 4.50
C ARG A 9 -4.85 -46.45 4.83
N ALA A 10 -5.93 -46.71 5.58
CA ALA A 10 -6.87 -45.70 6.02
C ALA A 10 -6.23 -44.65 6.94
N GLN A 11 -5.37 -45.07 7.88
CA GLN A 11 -4.62 -44.14 8.74
C GLN A 11 -3.68 -43.23 7.93
N ARG A 12 -2.95 -43.80 6.96
CA ARG A 12 -2.03 -43.01 6.13
C ARG A 12 -2.75 -42.01 5.24
N ASP A 13 -3.92 -42.37 4.73
CA ASP A 13 -4.74 -41.48 3.90
C ASP A 13 -5.30 -40.31 4.74
N ALA A 14 -5.80 -40.62 5.95
CA ALA A 14 -6.29 -39.60 6.89
C ALA A 14 -5.18 -38.63 7.34
N GLU A 15 -3.99 -39.13 7.65
CA GLU A 15 -2.83 -38.30 8.03
C GLU A 15 -2.36 -37.42 6.88
N LYS A 16 -2.36 -37.95 5.65
CA LYS A 16 -2.04 -37.17 4.45
C LYS A 16 -3.07 -36.07 4.19
N LEU A 17 -4.35 -36.33 4.44
CA LEU A 17 -5.42 -35.35 4.30
C LEU A 17 -5.29 -34.23 5.35
N ALA A 18 -5.01 -34.59 6.61
CA ALA A 18 -4.82 -33.63 7.71
C ALA A 18 -3.59 -32.74 7.49
N ALA A 19 -2.48 -33.30 7.02
CA ALA A 19 -1.28 -32.54 6.67
C ALA A 19 -1.53 -31.57 5.49
N GLN A 20 -2.32 -32.00 4.50
CA GLN A 20 -2.70 -31.14 3.37
C GLN A 20 -3.57 -29.95 3.81
N GLN A 21 -4.53 -30.19 4.73
CA GLN A 21 -5.38 -29.14 5.29
C GLN A 21 -4.60 -28.17 6.20
N ALA A 22 -3.63 -28.68 6.96
CA ALA A 22 -2.72 -27.87 7.77
C ALA A 22 -1.77 -27.01 6.93
N ALA A 23 -1.34 -27.50 5.75
CA ALA A 23 -0.55 -26.72 4.81
C ALA A 23 -1.36 -25.58 4.17
N ASP A 24 -2.64 -25.82 3.85
CA ASP A 24 -3.56 -24.80 3.32
C ASP A 24 -3.93 -23.72 4.36
N ASN A 25 -3.98 -24.10 5.64
CA ASN A 25 -4.18 -23.20 6.78
C ASN A 25 -2.87 -22.70 7.42
N ASN A 26 -1.71 -22.87 6.76
CA ASN A 26 -0.42 -22.58 7.39
C ASN A 26 -0.26 -21.05 7.57
N PRO A 27 -0.29 -20.52 8.81
CA PRO A 27 -0.17 -19.07 9.07
C PRO A 27 1.16 -18.51 8.54
N ALA A 28 2.21 -19.34 8.49
CA ALA A 28 3.52 -18.94 7.96
C ALA A 28 3.50 -18.54 6.47
N GLN A 29 2.59 -19.09 5.64
CA GLN A 29 2.45 -18.65 4.25
C GLN A 29 1.57 -17.40 4.11
N GLN A 30 0.66 -17.14 5.06
CA GLN A 30 -0.12 -15.91 5.12
C GLN A 30 0.71 -14.73 5.62
N GLU A 31 1.58 -14.93 6.62
CA GLU A 31 2.51 -13.91 7.11
C GLU A 31 3.47 -13.44 6.01
N GLN A 32 4.09 -14.36 5.25
CA GLN A 32 4.97 -13.97 4.14
C GLN A 32 4.27 -13.19 3.00
N GLN A 33 2.98 -13.45 2.75
CA GLN A 33 2.20 -12.67 1.76
C GLN A 33 1.74 -11.32 2.31
N GLN A 34 1.57 -11.19 3.63
CA GLN A 34 1.30 -9.90 4.26
C GLN A 34 2.55 -9.01 4.33
N GLU A 35 3.72 -9.57 4.63
CA GLU A 35 4.99 -8.84 4.65
C GLU A 35 5.32 -8.24 3.27
N GLN A 36 5.20 -9.02 2.19
CA GLN A 36 5.40 -8.51 0.81
C GLN A 36 4.39 -7.43 0.38
N GLN A 37 3.18 -7.44 0.93
CA GLN A 37 2.18 -6.38 0.69
C GLN A 37 2.42 -5.13 1.54
N GLN A 38 3.08 -5.29 2.70
CA GLN A 38 3.48 -4.16 3.54
C GLN A 38 4.70 -3.44 2.98
N GLU A 39 5.68 -4.18 2.45
CA GLU A 39 6.87 -3.59 1.81
C GLU A 39 6.49 -2.75 0.58
N GLN A 40 5.60 -3.24 -0.29
CA GLN A 40 5.12 -2.47 -1.45
C GLN A 40 4.33 -1.20 -1.08
N GLN A 41 3.67 -1.16 0.08
CA GLN A 41 3.00 0.05 0.58
C GLN A 41 3.96 1.04 1.23
N GLN A 42 5.09 0.56 1.78
CA GLN A 42 6.15 1.44 2.27
C GLN A 42 6.98 2.03 1.14
N GLU A 43 7.20 1.29 0.06
CA GLU A 43 7.90 1.82 -1.12
C GLU A 43 7.10 2.97 -1.75
N GLN A 44 5.78 2.84 -1.96
CA GLN A 44 4.97 3.95 -2.49
C GLN A 44 4.95 5.22 -1.62
N GLN A 45 5.22 5.12 -0.31
CA GLN A 45 5.37 6.30 0.54
C GLN A 45 6.78 6.92 0.46
N GLN A 46 7.78 6.17 0.00
CA GLN A 46 9.14 6.68 -0.23
C GLN A 46 9.32 7.24 -1.65
N GLU A 47 8.40 6.98 -2.58
CA GLU A 47 8.42 7.53 -3.95
C GLU A 47 7.90 8.98 -4.08
N HIS A 48 7.82 9.73 -3.00
CA HIS A 48 7.84 11.20 -3.07
C HIS A 48 9.27 11.70 -2.77
N PRO A 49 10.25 11.49 -3.67
CA PRO A 49 11.54 12.15 -3.51
C PRO A 49 11.26 13.64 -3.62
N GLY A 50 11.42 14.38 -2.52
CA GLY A 50 11.37 15.85 -2.45
C GLY A 50 10.63 16.51 -3.60
N ILE A 51 9.29 16.40 -3.64
CA ILE A 51 8.50 17.15 -4.60
C ILE A 51 8.91 18.61 -4.39
N GLU A 52 9.52 19.22 -5.41
CA GLU A 52 9.83 20.64 -5.42
C GLU A 52 8.51 21.39 -5.44
N LEU A 53 8.00 21.68 -4.24
CA LEU A 53 6.75 22.42 -4.09
C LEU A 53 6.95 23.81 -4.68
N VAL A 54 6.01 24.18 -5.50
CA VAL A 54 5.97 25.45 -6.18
C VAL A 54 5.20 26.43 -5.30
N VAL A 55 5.86 27.50 -4.90
CA VAL A 55 5.21 28.52 -4.10
C VAL A 55 4.22 29.29 -4.98
N MET A 56 2.96 29.25 -4.58
CA MET A 56 1.88 30.03 -5.19
C MET A 56 1.44 31.13 -4.23
N VAL A 57 1.25 32.34 -4.76
CA VAL A 57 0.82 33.54 -4.04
C VAL A 57 -0.41 34.18 -4.64
N ARG A 58 -1.18 34.92 -3.84
CA ARG A 58 -2.31 35.73 -4.31
C ARG A 58 -2.47 36.99 -3.49
N ASP A 59 -3.09 38.00 -4.08
CA ASP A 59 -3.31 39.31 -3.45
C ASP A 59 -4.56 39.34 -2.55
N ILE A 60 -5.61 38.60 -2.91
CA ILE A 60 -6.90 38.60 -2.21
C ILE A 60 -7.17 37.20 -1.68
N PRO A 61 -7.39 37.03 -0.36
CA PRO A 61 -7.71 35.73 0.18
C PRO A 61 -9.16 35.34 -0.19
N GLU A 62 -9.38 34.09 -0.58
CA GLU A 62 -10.69 33.53 -0.93
C GLU A 62 -11.71 33.63 0.20
N PHE A 63 -11.21 33.63 1.45
CA PHE A 63 -12.00 33.91 2.63
C PHE A 63 -11.27 34.92 3.53
N PRO A 64 -11.99 35.71 4.35
CA PRO A 64 -11.36 36.67 5.27
C PRO A 64 -10.33 36.00 6.19
N GLY A 65 -9.07 36.45 6.10
CA GLY A 65 -7.96 35.87 6.86
C GLY A 65 -7.36 34.58 6.29
N GLY A 66 -7.72 34.22 5.06
CA GLY A 66 -7.15 33.06 4.37
C GLY A 66 -5.68 33.24 3.96
N PRO A 67 -5.00 32.15 3.59
CA PRO A 67 -3.61 32.20 3.17
C PRO A 67 -3.46 32.98 1.87
N LEU A 68 -2.38 33.76 1.79
CA LEU A 68 -1.94 34.48 0.59
C LEU A 68 -0.76 33.77 -0.10
N ARG A 69 -0.22 32.72 0.53
CA ARG A 69 0.91 31.93 0.05
C ARG A 69 0.69 30.47 0.39
N ALA A 70 0.99 29.56 -0.53
CA ALA A 70 0.87 28.13 -0.36
C ALA A 70 1.98 27.40 -1.13
N ASP A 71 2.51 26.33 -0.56
CA ASP A 71 3.43 25.41 -1.23
C ASP A 71 2.61 24.35 -1.98
N VAL A 72 2.62 24.41 -3.31
CA VAL A 72 1.69 23.66 -4.17
C VAL A 72 2.45 22.64 -5.01
N HIS A 73 1.87 21.47 -5.23
CA HIS A 73 2.47 20.47 -6.11
C HIS A 73 2.54 20.98 -7.57
N PRO A 74 3.62 20.77 -8.33
CA PRO A 74 3.73 21.23 -9.71
C PRO A 74 2.59 20.74 -10.62
N ALA A 75 2.10 19.51 -10.41
CA ALA A 75 0.94 18.97 -11.11
C ALA A 75 -0.40 19.69 -10.82
N GLU A 76 -0.47 20.48 -9.74
CA GLU A 76 -1.66 21.22 -9.34
C GLU A 76 -1.58 22.72 -9.70
N VAL A 77 -0.43 23.22 -10.16
CA VAL A 77 -0.22 24.65 -10.45
C VAL A 77 -1.31 25.23 -11.36
N ASP A 78 -1.70 24.54 -12.44
CA ASP A 78 -2.77 24.97 -13.34
C ASP A 78 -4.13 25.16 -12.62
N ASN A 79 -4.46 24.29 -11.67
CA ASN A 79 -5.69 24.41 -10.89
C ASN A 79 -5.66 25.65 -10.00
N TRP A 80 -4.50 25.96 -9.42
CA TRP A 80 -4.33 27.14 -8.57
C TRP A 80 -4.29 28.43 -9.39
N LEU A 81 -3.67 28.42 -10.58
CA LEU A 81 -3.74 29.51 -11.54
C LEU A 81 -5.19 29.84 -11.93
N ALA A 82 -6.05 28.82 -12.09
CA ALA A 82 -7.47 29.01 -12.35
C ALA A 82 -8.24 29.64 -11.18
N LEU A 83 -7.69 29.57 -9.96
CA LEU A 83 -8.22 30.17 -8.73
C LEU A 83 -7.61 31.55 -8.42
N ASP A 84 -7.06 32.23 -9.43
CA ASP A 84 -6.41 33.56 -9.33
C ASP A 84 -5.10 33.58 -8.50
N TRP A 85 -4.53 32.40 -8.22
CA TRP A 85 -3.17 32.33 -7.66
C TRP A 85 -2.12 32.52 -8.74
N ARG A 86 -0.90 32.88 -8.35
CA ARG A 86 0.23 33.16 -9.23
C ARG A 86 1.49 32.52 -8.69
N LEU A 87 2.44 32.19 -9.57
CA LEU A 87 3.74 31.70 -9.17
C LEU A 87 4.53 32.80 -8.47
N GLU A 88 5.23 32.46 -7.39
CA GLU A 88 6.27 33.30 -6.82
C GLU A 88 7.53 33.16 -7.68
N GLU A 89 7.85 34.18 -8.49
CA GLU A 89 9.09 34.28 -9.28
C GLU A 89 10.33 34.61 -8.43
#